data_AF-A0A2E6TMM7-F1
#
_entry.id   AF-A0A2E6TMM7-F1
#
_cell.length_a   1.000
_cell.length_b   1.000
_cell.length_c   1.000
_cell.angle_alpha   90.00
_cell.angle_beta   90.00
_cell.angle_gamma   90.00
#
_symmetry.space_group_name_H-M   'P 1'
#
loop_
_entity.id
_entity.type
_entity.pdbx_description
1 polymer ?
#
loop_
_entity_poly.entity_id
_entity_poly.type
_entity_poly.pdbx_seq_one_letter_code
_entity_poly.pdbx_strand_id
1 'polypeptide(L)' 'MDFNFEAALWYILAADCAFANVVAWFYPQWYQQSYPSISKLFPATKPWCVVYLVLILWLGIALKRSGILPW' A
#
# COMPACT_ATOMS: atom_id res chain seq x y z
N MET A 1 -13.83 3.27 23.30
CA MET A 1 -13.20 3.35 21.96
C MET A 1 -11.87 2.64 22.10
N ASP A 2 -11.88 1.32 22.00
CA ASP A 2 -10.65 0.52 22.05
C ASP A 2 -9.84 0.85 20.81
N PHE A 3 -8.78 1.63 21.02
CA PHE A 3 -7.89 2.07 19.95
C PHE A 3 -7.07 0.86 19.52
N ASN A 4 -7.61 0.08 18.57
CA ASN A 4 -6.95 -1.10 18.04
C ASN A 4 -5.75 -0.65 17.21
N PHE A 5 -4.56 -0.74 17.81
CA PHE A 5 -3.30 -0.32 17.22
C PHE A 5 -3.03 -1.01 15.86
N GLU A 6 -3.48 -2.26 15.72
CA GLU A 6 -3.45 -3.02 14.47
C GLU A 6 -4.32 -2.41 13.37
N ALA A 7 -5.50 -1.88 13.71
CA ALA A 7 -6.35 -1.18 12.74
C ALA A 7 -5.70 0.14 12.30
N ALA A 8 -5.11 0.91 13.23
CA ALA A 8 -4.40 2.14 12.90
C ALA A 8 -3.18 1.88 11.99
N LEU A 9 -2.39 0.84 12.29
CA LEU A 9 -1.28 0.41 11.44
C LEU A 9 -1.74 -0.01 10.04
N TRP A 10 -2.85 -0.75 9.96
CA TRP A 10 -3.44 -1.14 8.69
C TRP A 10 -3.87 0.07 7.86
N TYR A 11 -4.52 1.08 8.47
CA TYR A 11 -4.89 2.31 7.77
C TYR A 11 -3.70 3.08 7.22
N ILE A 12 -2.62 3.19 8.00
CA ILE A 12 -1.39 3.86 7.57
C ILE A 12 -0.76 3.10 6.39
N LEU A 13 -0.63 1.78 6.48
CA LEU A 13 -0.12 0.97 5.37
C LEU A 13 -1.03 1.02 4.13
N ALA A 14 -2.35 1.05 4.33
CA ALA A 14 -3.31 1.15 3.23
C ALA A 14 -3.23 2.51 2.53
N ALA A 15 -3.08 3.59 3.29
CA ALA A 15 -2.86 4.92 2.74
C ALA A 15 -1.53 5.00 1.97
N ASP A 16 -0.44 4.47 2.53
CA ASP A 16 0.87 4.42 1.87
C ASP A 16 0.82 3.58 0.59
N CYS A 17 0.20 2.41 0.63
CA CYS A 17 0.03 1.54 -0.53
C CYS A 17 -0.84 2.19 -1.61
N ALA A 18 -1.92 2.88 -1.24
CA ALA A 18 -2.77 3.60 -2.18
C ALA A 18 -1.99 4.75 -2.85
N PHE A 19 -1.21 5.49 -2.07
CA PHE A 19 -0.35 6.55 -2.59
C PHE A 19 0.71 6.01 -3.57
N ALA A 20 1.39 4.92 -3.20
CA ALA A 20 2.35 4.25 -4.07
C ALA A 20 1.71 3.79 -5.40
N ASN A 21 0.48 3.28 -5.36
CA ASN A 21 -0.22 2.83 -6.56
C ASN A 21 -0.67 4.00 -7.45
N VAL A 22 -1.19 5.08 -6.85
CA VAL A 22 -1.53 6.31 -7.58
C VAL A 22 -0.29 6.90 -8.25
N VAL A 23 0.84 6.98 -7.56
CA VAL A 23 2.10 7.47 -8.13
C VAL A 23 2.60 6.53 -9.24
N ALA A 24 2.52 5.21 -9.05
CA ALA A 24 2.93 4.22 -10.05
C ALA A 24 2.05 4.22 -11.32
N TRP A 25 0.74 4.53 -11.20
CA TRP A 25 -0.18 4.59 -12.34
C TRP A 25 -0.22 5.95 -13.03
N PHE A 26 -0.32 7.05 -12.30
CA PHE A 26 -0.50 8.39 -12.87
C PHE A 26 0.82 9.12 -13.12
N TYR A 27 1.85 8.84 -12.33
CA TYR A 27 3.13 9.56 -12.39
C TYR A 27 4.36 8.65 -12.55
N PRO A 28 4.32 7.58 -13.39
CA PRO A 28 5.49 6.70 -13.55
C PRO A 28 6.70 7.45 -14.12
N GLN A 29 6.46 8.44 -14.97
CA GLN A 29 7.50 9.22 -15.64
C GLN A 29 8.19 10.21 -14.70
N TRP A 30 7.43 10.82 -13.77
CA TRP A 30 7.98 11.68 -12.72
C TRP A 30 8.81 10.87 -11.71
N TYR A 31 8.34 9.68 -11.34
CA TYR A 31 9.07 8.78 -10.45
C TYR A 31 10.40 8.30 -11.06
N GLN A 32 10.41 7.95 -12.35
CA GLN A 32 11.64 7.57 -13.05
C GLN A 32 12.63 8.73 -13.19
N GLN A 33 12.16 9.97 -13.39
CA GLN A 33 13.04 11.15 -13.45
C GLN A 33 13.57 11.55 -12.07
N SER A 34 12.73 11.51 -11.04
CA SER A 34 13.11 12.00 -9.71
C SER A 34 13.97 11.00 -8.92
N TYR A 35 13.80 9.69 -9.18
CA TYR A 35 14.56 8.63 -8.49
C TYR A 35 15.06 7.54 -9.47
N PRO A 36 16.10 7.85 -10.27
CA PRO A 36 16.62 6.93 -11.27
C PRO A 36 17.32 5.69 -10.67
N SER A 37 17.97 5.81 -9.51
CA SER A 37 18.60 4.67 -8.81
C SER A 37 17.59 3.70 -8.20
N ILE A 38 16.53 4.23 -7.57
CA ILE A 38 15.49 3.41 -6.95
C ILE A 38 14.66 2.73 -8.03
N SER A 39 14.34 3.43 -9.13
CA SER A 39 13.64 2.85 -10.29
C SER A 39 14.37 1.68 -10.95
N LYS A 40 15.68 1.55 -10.73
CA LYS A 40 16.51 0.44 -11.23
C LYS A 40 16.52 -0.78 -10.30
N LEU A 41 16.44 -0.56 -8.99
CA LEU A 41 16.50 -1.61 -7.96
C LEU A 41 15.10 -2.12 -7.59
N PHE A 42 14.17 -1.18 -7.43
CA PHE A 42 12.74 -1.38 -7.30
C PHE A 42 12.09 -0.64 -8.46
N PRO A 43 11.99 -1.26 -9.65
CA PRO A 43 11.04 -0.76 -10.61
C PRO A 43 9.72 -0.64 -9.85
N ALA A 44 9.11 0.55 -9.85
CA ALA A 44 7.71 0.71 -9.52
C ALA A 44 6.88 0.03 -10.63
N THR A 45 7.18 -1.23 -10.89
CA THR A 45 6.53 -2.09 -11.85
C THR A 45 5.15 -2.27 -11.27
N LYS A 46 4.16 -1.74 -12.00
CA LYS A 46 2.73 -1.97 -11.83
C LYS A 46 2.37 -3.29 -11.10
N PRO A 47 2.95 -4.47 -11.45
CA PRO A 47 2.67 -5.69 -10.71
C PRO A 47 3.05 -5.68 -9.23
N TRP A 48 4.16 -5.07 -8.81
CA TRP A 48 4.55 -5.06 -7.40
C TRP A 48 3.62 -4.19 -6.55
N CYS A 49 3.20 -3.05 -7.09
CA CYS A 49 2.22 -2.20 -6.43
C CYS A 49 0.84 -2.88 -6.34
N VAL A 50 0.45 -3.63 -7.38
CA VAL A 50 -0.78 -4.44 -7.37
C VAL A 50 -0.70 -5.56 -6.34
N VAL A 51 0.43 -6.29 -6.24
CA VAL A 51 0.60 -7.34 -5.23
C VAL A 51 0.58 -6.75 -3.81
N TYR A 52 1.21 -5.58 -3.61
CA TYR A 52 1.17 -4.86 -2.34
C TYR A 52 -0.27 -4.47 -1.96
N LEU A 53 -1.05 -3.98 -2.92
CA LEU A 53 -2.45 -3.61 -2.71
C LEU A 53 -3.31 -4.83 -2.38
N VAL A 54 -3.11 -5.94 -3.10
CA VAL A 54 -3.78 -7.22 -2.81
C VAL A 54 -3.43 -7.73 -1.41
N LEU A 55 -2.15 -7.64 -1.00
CA LEU A 55 -1.71 -8.03 0.34
C LEU A 55 -2.35 -7.17 1.43
N ILE A 56 -2.43 -5.86 1.23
CA ILE A 56 -3.08 -4.95 2.18
C ILE A 56 -4.58 -5.19 2.27
N LEU A 57 -5.27 -5.35 1.14
CA LEU A 57 -6.69 -5.70 1.15
C LEU A 57 -6.94 -7.04 1.85
N TRP A 58 -6.09 -8.03 1.59
CA TRP A 58 -6.16 -9.33 2.25
C TRP A 58 -5.91 -9.22 3.76
N LEU A 59 -4.93 -8.42 4.19
CA LEU A 59 -4.64 -8.15 5.59
C LEU A 59 -5.84 -7.47 6.28
N GLY A 60 -6.52 -6.56 5.58
CA GLY A 60 -7.74 -5.90 6.06
C GLY A 60 -8.90 -6.89 6.24
N ILE A 61 -9.09 -7.81 5.29
CA ILE A 61 -10.07 -8.89 5.40
C ILE A 61 -9.73 -9.82 6.58
N ALA A 62 -8.46 -10.13 6.79
CA ALA A 62 -8.02 -10.95 7.92
C ALA A 62 -8.28 -10.28 9.27
N LEU A 63 -7.99 -8.98 9.39
CA LEU A 63 -8.25 -8.16 10.58
C LEU A 63 -9.75 -7.95 10.85
N LYS A 64 -10.55 -7.86 9.77
CA LYS A 64 -12.01 -7.84 9.87
C LYS A 64 -12.54 -9.18 10.37
N ARG A 65 -12.01 -10.29 9.85
CA ARG A 65 -12.41 -11.64 10.27
C ARG A 65 -12.07 -11.93 11.74
N SER A 66 -10.99 -11.34 12.27
CA SER A 66 -10.64 -11.46 13.68
C SER A 66 -11.44 -10.52 14.60
N GLY A 67 -12.33 -9.68 14.06
CA GLY A 67 -13.14 -8.74 14.86
C GLY A 67 -12.36 -7.54 15.39
N ILE A 68 -11.13 -7.32 14.90
CA ILE A 68 -10.25 -6.23 15.32
C ILE A 68 -10.57 -4.95 14.54
N LEU A 69 -10.92 -5.11 13.25
CA LEU A 69 -11.47 -4.00 12.47
C LEU A 69 -12.99 -3.88 12.73
N PRO A 70 -13.47 -2.69 13.15
CA PRO A 70 -14.90 -2.47 13.38
C PRO A 70 -15.77 -2.52 12.11
N TRP A 71 -15.18 -2.55 10.91
CA TRP A 71 -15.88 -2.67 9.63
C TRP A 71 -15.09 -3.44 8.57
#